data_AF-A0A6J3HHB8-F1
#
_entry.id   AF-A0A6J3HHB8-F1
#
_cell.length_a   1.000
_cell.length_b   1.000
_cell.length_c   1.000
_cell.angle_alpha   90.00
_cell.angle_beta   90.00
_cell.angle_gamma   90.00
#
_symmetry.space_group_name_H-M   'P 1'
#
loop_
_entity.id
_entity.type
_entity.pdbx_description
1 polymer ?
#
loop_
_entity_poly.entity_id
_entity_poly.type
_entity_poly.pdbx_seq_one_letter_code
_entity_poly.pdbx_strand_id
1 'polypeptide(L)'
;MEMMEEEDTLQEREDIILKYEKGHRAGLPADMEPEPVEIHNRTDRFGIVHETELPPVSSREAKQMRQELRRKLKWTQMLGEWEKYKNSEKLVHRVYKGIPMNIRGQVWSVLLNIDDIKGKNPRKYQLMKEKGKRSCQQVRQIDLDVRNTLKRHILFRERYGIK
;
A
#
# COMPACT_ATOMS: atom_id res chain seq x y z
N MET A 1 22.29 -9.07 -34.44
CA MET A 1 20.83 -8.97 -34.25
C MET A 1 20.52 -9.15 -32.77
N GLU A 2 20.96 -10.24 -32.13
CA GLU A 2 20.84 -10.46 -30.67
C GLU A 2 21.39 -9.33 -29.79
N MET A 3 22.60 -8.81 -30.03
CA MET A 3 23.16 -7.74 -29.18
C MET A 3 22.34 -6.45 -29.17
N MET A 4 21.63 -6.17 -30.27
CA MET A 4 20.84 -4.95 -30.44
C MET A 4 19.47 -5.07 -29.74
N GLU A 5 18.94 -6.29 -29.64
CA GLU A 5 17.73 -6.59 -28.84
C GLU A 5 18.05 -6.59 -27.34
N GLU A 6 19.22 -7.10 -26.93
CA GLU A 6 19.65 -7.05 -25.53
C GLU A 6 19.87 -5.61 -25.04
N GLU A 7 20.43 -4.74 -25.88
CA GLU A 7 20.66 -3.33 -25.56
C GLU A 7 19.35 -2.54 -25.43
N ASP A 8 18.36 -2.78 -26.31
CA ASP A 8 17.04 -2.14 -26.25
C ASP A 8 16.24 -2.56 -25.01
N THR A 9 16.34 -3.83 -24.60
CA THR A 9 15.69 -4.31 -23.36
C THR A 9 16.34 -3.76 -22.08
N LEU A 10 17.64 -3.47 -22.11
CA LEU A 10 18.34 -2.85 -20.98
C LEU A 10 17.94 -1.38 -20.85
N GLN A 11 17.88 -0.64 -21.97
CA GLN A 11 17.47 0.75 -22.00
C GLN A 11 16.01 0.91 -21.52
N GLU A 12 15.08 0.09 -22.03
CA GLU A 12 13.67 0.11 -21.59
C GLU A 12 13.56 -0.10 -20.07
N ARG A 13 14.35 -1.03 -19.51
CA ARG A 13 14.36 -1.31 -18.07
C ARG A 13 14.87 -0.12 -17.26
N GLU A 14 15.97 0.50 -17.67
CA GLU A 14 16.52 1.67 -16.98
C GLU A 14 15.54 2.85 -16.99
N ASP A 15 14.86 3.07 -18.11
CA ASP A 15 13.83 4.10 -18.25
C ASP A 15 12.65 3.87 -17.30
N ILE A 16 12.20 2.61 -17.16
CA ILE A 16 11.14 2.25 -16.20
C ILE A 16 11.60 2.57 -14.77
N ILE A 17 12.80 2.15 -14.39
CA ILE A 17 13.34 2.39 -13.04
C ILE A 17 13.42 3.90 -12.76
N LEU A 18 13.92 4.69 -13.70
CA LEU A 18 14.04 6.14 -13.57
C LEU A 18 12.68 6.81 -13.36
N LYS A 19 11.61 6.31 -14.01
CA LYS A 19 10.25 6.81 -13.81
C LYS A 19 9.76 6.54 -12.37
N TYR A 20 9.96 5.33 -11.84
CA TYR A 20 9.62 5.03 -10.44
C TYR A 20 10.50 5.80 -9.44
N GLU A 21 11.73 6.15 -9.78
CA GLU A 21 12.56 7.01 -8.94
C GLU A 21 12.08 8.47 -8.92
N LYS A 22 11.55 8.98 -10.02
CA LYS A 22 10.94 10.32 -10.11
C LYS A 22 9.55 10.39 -9.47
N GLY A 23 8.90 9.24 -9.25
CA GLY A 23 7.55 9.15 -8.69
C GLY A 23 6.48 9.66 -9.65
N HIS A 24 5.29 10.02 -9.15
CA HIS A 24 4.16 10.45 -10.00
C HIS A 24 4.50 11.56 -11.02
N ARG A 25 5.44 12.46 -10.68
CA ARG A 25 5.93 13.53 -11.58
C ARG A 25 6.65 13.03 -12.83
N ALA A 26 7.03 11.75 -12.88
CA ALA A 26 7.67 11.16 -14.05
C ALA A 26 6.76 11.05 -15.28
N GLY A 27 5.44 11.07 -15.08
CA GLY A 27 4.44 10.89 -16.12
C GLY A 27 3.63 12.14 -16.46
N LEU A 28 3.92 13.28 -15.82
CA LEU A 28 3.17 14.52 -15.99
C LEU A 28 4.05 15.63 -16.57
N PRO A 29 3.52 16.47 -17.47
CA PRO A 29 4.05 17.81 -17.72
C PRO A 29 4.18 18.59 -16.40
N ALA A 30 5.23 19.41 -16.25
CA ALA A 30 5.57 20.11 -15.01
C ALA A 30 4.49 21.13 -14.54
N ASP A 31 3.53 21.41 -15.42
CA ASP A 31 2.49 22.43 -15.40
C ASP A 31 1.08 21.88 -15.15
N MET A 32 0.90 20.57 -14.95
CA MET A 32 -0.41 20.00 -14.61
C MET A 32 -0.78 20.30 -13.15
N GLU A 33 -1.85 21.09 -12.98
CA GLU A 33 -2.46 21.39 -11.68
C GLU A 33 -3.08 20.14 -11.01
N PRO A 34 -3.18 20.11 -9.67
CA PRO A 34 -3.82 19.00 -8.97
C PRO A 34 -5.27 18.82 -9.43
N GLU A 35 -5.64 17.56 -9.67
CA GLU A 35 -7.00 17.16 -10.07
C GLU A 35 -8.08 17.77 -9.15
N PRO A 36 -9.21 18.21 -9.72
CA PRO A 36 -10.26 18.89 -8.97
C PRO A 36 -10.88 18.01 -7.88
N VAL A 37 -11.39 18.68 -6.83
CA VAL A 37 -11.85 18.17 -5.52
C VAL A 37 -13.04 17.17 -5.58
N GLU A 38 -13.53 16.82 -6.76
CA GLU A 38 -14.70 15.94 -7.00
C GLU A 38 -14.49 14.46 -6.64
N ILE A 39 -13.25 14.07 -6.34
CA ILE A 39 -12.91 12.66 -6.08
C ILE A 39 -13.43 12.19 -4.70
N HIS A 40 -13.57 13.10 -3.73
CA HIS A 40 -13.90 12.71 -2.35
C HIS A 40 -15.29 12.08 -2.22
N ASN A 41 -16.31 12.66 -2.86
CA ASN A 41 -17.70 12.17 -2.79
C ASN A 41 -17.90 10.82 -3.50
N ARG A 42 -16.93 10.44 -4.33
CA ARG A 42 -16.93 9.20 -5.11
C ARG A 42 -15.97 8.15 -4.53
N THR A 43 -15.21 8.49 -3.49
CA THR A 43 -14.22 7.58 -2.90
C THR A 43 -14.77 6.92 -1.65
N ASP A 44 -14.77 5.58 -1.62
CA ASP A 44 -15.26 4.85 -0.46
C ASP A 44 -14.24 4.80 0.67
N ARG A 45 -14.66 4.23 1.80
CA ARG A 45 -13.82 4.11 3.00
C ARG A 45 -12.51 3.33 2.78
N PHE A 46 -12.42 2.52 1.72
CA PHE A 46 -11.24 1.76 1.36
C PHE A 46 -10.37 2.46 0.33
N GLY A 47 -10.74 3.66 -0.10
CA GLY A 47 -10.01 4.42 -1.11
C GLY A 47 -10.36 4.04 -2.54
N ILE A 48 -11.44 3.27 -2.78
CA ILE A 48 -11.90 2.93 -4.14
C ILE A 48 -12.77 4.06 -4.67
N VAL A 49 -12.43 4.58 -5.83
CA VAL A 49 -13.16 5.63 -6.56
C VAL A 49 -14.24 4.97 -7.43
N HIS A 50 -15.47 5.43 -7.26
CA HIS A 50 -16.66 4.97 -7.97
C HIS A 50 -17.01 5.92 -9.12
N GLU A 51 -17.80 5.42 -10.09
CA GLU A 51 -18.24 6.21 -11.25
C GLU A 51 -19.27 7.28 -10.87
N THR A 52 -20.14 6.96 -9.92
CA THR A 52 -21.16 7.87 -9.39
C THR A 52 -20.84 8.25 -7.95
N GLU A 53 -21.48 9.30 -7.46
CA GLU A 53 -21.42 9.66 -6.04
C GLU A 53 -21.90 8.50 -5.16
N LEU A 54 -21.28 8.39 -3.98
CA LEU A 54 -21.66 7.38 -3.02
C LEU A 54 -23.00 7.73 -2.37
N PRO A 55 -23.86 6.74 -2.08
CA PRO A 55 -25.05 6.98 -1.31
C PRO A 55 -24.69 7.48 0.10
N PRO A 56 -25.60 8.21 0.76
CA PRO A 56 -25.42 8.58 2.16
C PRO A 56 -25.18 7.37 3.05
N VAL A 57 -24.36 7.56 4.09
CA VAL A 57 -24.01 6.50 5.05
C VAL A 57 -25.28 5.88 5.62
N SER A 58 -25.47 4.59 5.37
CA SER A 58 -26.60 3.84 5.88
C SER A 58 -26.51 3.66 7.40
N SER A 59 -27.65 3.43 8.06
CA SER A 59 -27.70 3.06 9.48
C SER A 59 -26.84 1.84 9.82
N ARG A 60 -26.70 0.91 8.87
CA ARG A 60 -25.85 -0.29 9.00
C ARG A 60 -24.38 0.09 9.04
N GLU A 61 -23.94 0.95 8.13
CA GLU A 61 -22.55 1.43 8.08
C GLU A 61 -22.19 2.26 9.31
N ALA A 62 -23.07 3.17 9.73
CA ALA A 62 -22.88 3.93 10.96
C ALA A 62 -22.74 3.01 12.19
N LYS A 63 -23.52 1.92 12.24
CA LYS A 63 -23.38 0.89 13.29
C LYS A 63 -22.02 0.16 13.21
N GLN A 64 -21.55 -0.17 12.01
CA GLN A 64 -20.23 -0.78 11.80
C GLN A 64 -19.11 0.17 12.23
N MET A 65 -19.14 1.44 11.84
CA MET A 65 -18.15 2.45 12.24
C MET A 65 -18.06 2.59 13.77
N ARG A 66 -19.20 2.66 14.45
CA ARG A 66 -19.24 2.65 15.93
C ARG A 66 -18.62 1.38 16.53
N GLN A 67 -18.86 0.22 15.91
CA GLN A 67 -18.26 -1.04 16.35
C GLN A 67 -16.75 -1.06 16.13
N GLU A 68 -16.26 -0.56 14.99
CA GLU A 68 -14.84 -0.42 14.71
C GLU A 68 -14.15 0.49 15.70
N LEU A 69 -14.76 1.63 16.07
CA LEU A 69 -14.23 2.53 17.09
C LEU A 69 -14.09 1.83 18.45
N ARG A 70 -15.12 1.09 18.88
CA ARG A 70 -15.07 0.30 20.13
C ARG A 70 -13.99 -0.79 20.08
N ARG A 71 -13.79 -1.42 18.92
CA ARG A 71 -12.72 -2.41 18.73
C ARG A 71 -11.35 -1.75 18.74
N LYS A 72 -11.19 -0.58 18.13
CA LYS A 72 -9.95 0.20 18.12
C LYS A 72 -9.46 0.44 19.53
N LEU A 73 -10.32 0.96 20.42
CA LEU A 73 -9.98 1.21 21.82
C LEU A 73 -9.44 -0.05 22.52
N LYS A 74 -10.10 -1.20 22.32
CA LYS A 74 -9.66 -2.48 22.89
C LYS A 74 -8.32 -2.95 22.32
N TRP A 75 -8.11 -2.78 21.02
CA TRP A 75 -6.85 -3.10 20.37
C TRP A 75 -5.72 -2.20 20.85
N THR A 76 -5.96 -0.89 21.00
CA THR A 76 -4.96 0.05 21.55
C THR A 76 -4.55 -0.36 22.96
N GLN A 77 -5.50 -0.77 23.81
CA GLN A 77 -5.16 -1.33 25.13
C GLN A 77 -4.32 -2.60 25.02
N MET A 78 -4.69 -3.53 24.12
CA MET A 78 -3.93 -4.78 23.95
C MET A 78 -2.52 -4.55 23.40
N LEU A 79 -2.32 -3.54 22.55
CA LEU A 79 -1.00 -3.14 22.07
C LEU A 79 -0.15 -2.52 23.17
N GLY A 80 -0.75 -1.74 24.09
CA GLY A 80 -0.03 -1.19 25.24
C GLY A 80 0.46 -2.24 26.23
N GLU A 81 -0.26 -3.36 26.35
CA GLU A 81 0.10 -4.52 27.18
C GLU A 81 0.48 -5.73 26.30
N TRP A 82 1.23 -5.51 25.21
CA TRP A 82 1.48 -6.55 24.21
C TRP A 82 2.06 -7.85 24.79
N GLU A 83 3.07 -7.73 25.67
CA GLU A 83 3.75 -8.88 26.29
C GLU A 83 2.81 -9.81 27.05
N LYS A 84 1.74 -9.27 27.63
CA LYS A 84 0.68 -10.04 28.31
C LYS A 84 -0.23 -10.78 27.34
N TYR A 85 -0.45 -10.21 26.16
CA TYR A 85 -1.46 -10.71 25.22
C TYR A 85 -0.92 -11.52 24.04
N LYS A 86 0.37 -11.39 23.70
CA LYS A 86 0.98 -11.98 22.50
C LYS A 86 0.75 -13.49 22.32
N ASN A 87 0.68 -14.24 23.41
CA ASN A 87 0.47 -15.69 23.41
C ASN A 87 -0.91 -16.10 23.98
N SER A 88 -1.86 -15.17 24.07
CA SER A 88 -3.16 -15.43 24.68
C SER A 88 -4.21 -15.83 23.64
N GLU A 89 -5.15 -16.72 24.01
CA GLU A 89 -6.33 -17.02 23.18
C GLU A 89 -7.18 -15.76 22.90
N LYS A 90 -7.13 -14.79 23.81
CA LYS A 90 -7.80 -13.49 23.66
C LYS A 90 -7.31 -12.76 22.41
N LEU A 91 -6.01 -12.83 22.09
CA LEU A 91 -5.47 -12.26 20.85
C LEU A 91 -6.08 -12.96 19.64
N VAL A 92 -6.04 -14.29 19.59
CA VAL A 92 -6.59 -15.10 18.50
C VAL A 92 -8.05 -14.75 18.25
N HIS A 93 -8.89 -14.75 19.28
CA HIS A 93 -10.31 -14.39 19.17
C HIS A 93 -10.54 -12.97 18.64
N ARG A 94 -9.67 -12.03 19.02
CA ARG A 94 -9.78 -10.63 18.56
C ARG A 94 -9.37 -10.49 17.10
N VAL A 95 -8.36 -11.23 16.66
CA VAL A 95 -7.96 -11.30 15.24
C VAL A 95 -9.10 -11.87 14.40
N TYR A 96 -9.71 -13.00 14.81
CA TYR A 96 -10.86 -13.60 14.11
C TYR A 96 -12.07 -12.68 14.03
N LYS A 97 -12.33 -11.87 15.07
CA LYS A 97 -13.38 -10.85 15.02
C LYS A 97 -13.08 -9.73 14.02
N GLY A 98 -11.83 -9.52 13.67
CA GLY A 98 -11.36 -8.52 12.73
C GLY A 98 -10.66 -7.34 13.39
N ILE A 99 -9.55 -6.93 12.76
CA ILE A 99 -8.75 -5.78 13.15
C ILE A 99 -9.32 -4.51 12.47
N PRO A 100 -9.60 -3.44 13.23
CA PRO A 100 -10.07 -2.16 12.69
C PRO A 100 -9.09 -1.59 11.66
N MET A 101 -9.62 -1.10 10.54
CA MET A 101 -8.85 -0.68 9.37
C MET A 101 -7.72 0.30 9.71
N ASN A 102 -8.00 1.31 10.54
CA ASN A 102 -7.08 2.39 10.90
C ASN A 102 -5.86 1.98 11.73
N ILE A 103 -5.85 0.78 12.33
CA ILE A 103 -4.73 0.27 13.13
C ILE A 103 -4.16 -1.03 12.58
N ARG A 104 -4.66 -1.53 11.43
CA ARG A 104 -4.17 -2.79 10.82
C ARG A 104 -2.67 -2.79 10.61
N GLY A 105 -2.11 -1.69 10.09
CA GLY A 105 -0.66 -1.58 9.87
C GLY A 105 0.15 -1.81 11.15
N GLN A 106 -0.26 -1.19 12.26
CA GLN A 106 0.40 -1.35 13.57
C GLN A 106 0.20 -2.75 14.16
N VAL A 107 -1.01 -3.29 14.09
CA VAL A 107 -1.29 -4.62 14.62
C VAL A 107 -0.57 -5.70 13.82
N TRP A 108 -0.57 -5.60 12.48
CA TRP A 108 0.14 -6.54 11.63
C TRP A 108 1.66 -6.44 11.79
N SER A 109 2.22 -5.24 12.00
CA SER A 109 3.66 -5.12 12.22
C SER A 109 4.11 -5.86 13.47
N VAL A 110 3.30 -5.80 14.53
CA VAL A 110 3.56 -6.53 15.77
C VAL A 110 3.33 -8.04 15.60
N LEU A 111 2.21 -8.45 14.98
CA LEU A 111 1.90 -9.87 14.75
C LEU A 111 2.94 -10.59 13.89
N LEU A 112 3.46 -9.90 12.87
CA LEU A 112 4.48 -10.42 11.96
C LEU A 112 5.91 -10.17 12.47
N ASN A 113 6.05 -9.62 13.68
CA ASN A 113 7.33 -9.34 14.32
C ASN A 113 8.29 -8.53 13.42
N ILE A 114 7.75 -7.53 12.72
CA ILE A 114 8.46 -6.78 11.68
C ILE A 114 9.66 -6.04 12.26
N ASP A 115 9.55 -5.46 13.46
CA ASP A 115 10.61 -4.65 14.05
C ASP A 115 11.83 -5.49 14.44
N ASP A 116 11.63 -6.70 14.96
CA ASP A 116 12.72 -7.65 15.24
C ASP A 116 13.39 -8.12 13.94
N ILE A 117 12.62 -8.46 12.91
CA ILE A 117 13.17 -8.85 11.60
C ILE A 117 14.00 -7.71 10.99
N LYS A 118 13.51 -6.47 11.05
CA LYS A 118 14.23 -5.28 10.59
C LYS A 118 15.49 -5.02 11.42
N GLY A 119 15.40 -5.17 12.74
CA GLY A 119 16.53 -5.02 13.67
C GLY A 119 17.64 -6.02 13.41
N LYS A 120 17.28 -7.28 13.13
CA LYS A 120 18.24 -8.34 12.75
C LYS A 120 18.85 -8.16 11.37
N ASN A 121 18.18 -7.41 10.48
CA ASN A 121 18.58 -7.24 9.08
C ASN A 121 18.72 -5.76 8.69
N PRO A 122 19.58 -4.98 9.37
CA PRO A 122 19.73 -3.56 9.08
C PRO A 122 20.19 -3.37 7.64
N ARG A 123 19.59 -2.40 6.94
CA ARG A 123 19.89 -2.03 5.54
C ARG A 123 19.64 -3.11 4.48
N LYS A 124 19.20 -4.32 4.86
CA LYS A 124 19.00 -5.45 3.94
C LYS A 124 18.01 -5.11 2.84
N TYR A 125 16.90 -4.46 3.19
CA TYR A 125 15.90 -4.02 2.22
C TYR A 125 16.49 -3.07 1.17
N GLN A 126 17.24 -2.05 1.58
CA GLN A 126 17.89 -1.09 0.67
C GLN A 126 18.87 -1.82 -0.26
N LEU A 127 19.70 -2.71 0.28
CA LEU A 127 20.64 -3.50 -0.51
C LEU A 127 19.93 -4.37 -1.55
N MET A 128 18.87 -5.07 -1.15
CA MET A 128 18.09 -5.93 -2.05
C MET A 128 17.34 -5.12 -3.10
N LYS A 129 16.84 -3.93 -2.75
CA LYS A 129 16.21 -3.01 -3.70
C LYS A 129 17.21 -2.56 -4.77
N GLU A 130 18.41 -2.12 -4.38
CA GLU A 130 19.44 -1.71 -5.32
C GLU A 130 19.94 -2.87 -6.19
N LYS A 131 20.09 -4.07 -5.62
CA LYS A 131 20.37 -5.29 -6.40
C LYS A 131 19.26 -5.58 -7.41
N GLY A 132 18.00 -5.50 -6.98
CA GLY A 132 16.83 -5.68 -7.85
C GLY A 132 16.83 -4.71 -9.03
N LYS A 133 17.10 -3.42 -8.78
CA LYS A 133 17.24 -2.42 -9.86
C LYS A 133 18.31 -2.78 -10.88
N ARG A 134 19.43 -3.37 -10.44
CA ARG A 134 20.59 -3.68 -11.31
C ARG A 134 20.48 -5.01 -12.06
N SER A 135 19.71 -5.98 -11.57
CA SER A 135 19.75 -7.33 -12.13
C SER A 135 18.40 -8.02 -12.32
N CYS A 136 17.27 -7.42 -11.94
CA CYS A 136 15.96 -8.05 -12.13
C CYS A 136 15.55 -8.01 -13.60
N GLN A 137 15.25 -9.17 -14.17
CA GLN A 137 14.79 -9.31 -15.56
C GLN A 137 13.28 -9.06 -15.70
N GLN A 138 12.54 -9.12 -14.59
CA GLN A 138 11.08 -9.03 -14.55
C GLN A 138 10.56 -7.59 -14.42
N VAL A 139 11.43 -6.56 -14.47
CA VAL A 139 11.03 -5.16 -14.29
C VAL A 139 9.92 -4.74 -15.26
N ARG A 140 10.03 -5.13 -16.53
CA ARG A 140 9.02 -4.84 -17.55
C ARG A 140 7.67 -5.49 -17.24
N GLN A 141 7.67 -6.76 -16.86
CA GLN A 141 6.44 -7.48 -16.48
C GLN A 141 5.80 -6.86 -15.24
N ILE A 142 6.62 -6.51 -14.23
CA ILE A 142 6.13 -5.84 -13.02
C ILE A 142 5.51 -4.49 -13.35
N ASP A 143 6.09 -3.67 -14.24
CA ASP A 143 5.49 -2.40 -14.66
C ASP A 143 4.14 -2.60 -15.36
N LEU A 144 4.04 -3.60 -16.25
CA LEU A 144 2.80 -3.94 -16.93
C LEU A 144 1.70 -4.38 -15.94
N ASP A 145 2.07 -5.20 -14.94
CA ASP A 145 1.12 -5.70 -13.94
C ASP A 145 0.69 -4.60 -12.96
N VAL A 146 1.63 -3.75 -12.52
CA VAL A 146 1.35 -2.60 -11.65
C VAL A 146 0.39 -1.64 -12.34
N ARG A 147 0.61 -1.34 -13.63
CA ARG A 147 -0.31 -0.53 -14.43
C ARG A 147 -1.72 -1.10 -14.46
N ASN A 148 -1.87 -2.42 -14.36
CA ASN A 148 -3.15 -3.10 -14.44
C ASN A 148 -3.81 -3.39 -13.09
N THR A 149 -3.14 -3.09 -11.99
CA THR A 149 -3.59 -3.43 -10.63
C THR A 149 -4.21 -2.22 -9.93
N LEU A 150 -5.38 -2.41 -9.30
CA LEU A 150 -6.04 -1.42 -8.43
C LEU A 150 -6.23 -0.02 -9.06
N LYS A 151 -6.50 0.05 -10.38
CA LYS A 151 -6.68 1.31 -11.13
C LYS A 151 -7.72 2.27 -10.55
N ARG A 152 -8.73 1.73 -9.86
CA ARG A 152 -9.80 2.52 -9.23
C ARG A 152 -9.44 3.00 -7.81
N HIS A 153 -8.31 2.59 -7.26
CA HIS A 153 -7.91 2.97 -5.90
C HIS A 153 -7.15 4.30 -5.93
N ILE A 154 -7.50 5.24 -5.04
CA ILE A 154 -6.96 6.61 -5.02
C ILE A 154 -5.42 6.66 -4.96
N LEU A 155 -4.80 5.74 -4.20
CA LEU A 155 -3.34 5.67 -4.07
C LEU A 155 -2.62 5.02 -5.27
N PHE A 156 -3.34 4.27 -6.11
CA PHE A 156 -2.73 3.42 -7.16
C PHE A 156 -3.24 3.74 -8.57
N ARG A 157 -4.22 4.65 -8.70
CA ARG A 157 -4.74 5.13 -9.99
C ARG A 157 -3.66 5.85 -10.79
N GLU A 158 -2.77 6.54 -10.09
CA GLU A 158 -1.68 7.34 -10.62
C GLU A 158 -0.43 6.48 -10.77
N ARG A 159 0.21 6.54 -11.95
CA ARG A 159 1.43 5.76 -12.20
C ARG A 159 2.60 6.27 -11.37
N TYR A 160 3.52 5.34 -11.11
CA TYR A 160 4.81 5.57 -10.42
C TYR A 160 4.71 5.96 -8.94
N GLY A 161 3.49 5.97 -8.38
CA GLY A 161 3.23 6.11 -6.96
C GLY A 161 3.51 7.51 -6.41
N ILE A 162 3.02 7.72 -5.18
CA ILE A 162 3.26 8.94 -4.41
C ILE A 162 4.62 8.79 -3.72
N LYS A 163 5.48 9.80 -3.85
CA LYS A 163 6.82 9.81 -3.24
C LYS A 163 6.87 10.77 -2.06
#